data_AF-A0A2D8XM69-F1
#
_entry.id   AF-A0A2D8XM69-F1
#
_cell.length_a   1.000
_cell.length_b   1.000
_cell.length_c   1.000
_cell.angle_alpha   90.00
_cell.angle_beta   90.00
_cell.angle_gamma   90.00
#
_symmetry.space_group_name_H-M   'P 1'
#
loop_
_entity.id
_entity.type
_entity.pdbx_description
1 polymer ?
#
loop_
_entity_poly.entity_id
_entity_poly.type
_entity_poly.pdbx_seq_one_letter_code
_entity_poly.pdbx_strand_id
1 'polypeptide(L)'
;MKFEKVDWDQFTNTQFRGKVKARYDKLRELFGDPKVGTLCDYGTQAEWCLFLGDDEEPVHIYDWYSASSPPCNYEWHIGGCSYKALDLVKEALEDNHV
;
A
#
# COMPACT_ATOMS: atom_id res chain seq x y z
N MET A 1 9.37 11.87 -4.58
CA MET A 1 9.49 10.65 -3.76
C MET A 1 9.96 9.49 -4.62
N LYS A 2 10.97 8.73 -4.17
CA LYS A 2 11.48 7.54 -4.87
C LYS A 2 10.80 6.29 -4.31
N PHE A 3 10.38 5.38 -5.19
CA PHE A 3 9.88 4.06 -4.80
C PHE A 3 10.33 2.97 -5.78
N GLU A 4 10.44 1.74 -5.29
CA GLU A 4 10.67 0.55 -6.08
C GLU A 4 9.60 -0.51 -5.79
N LYS A 5 9.09 -1.20 -6.82
CA LYS A 5 8.13 -2.30 -6.66
C LYS A 5 8.87 -3.62 -6.45
N VAL A 6 8.42 -4.41 -5.49
CA VAL A 6 9.05 -5.70 -5.16
C VAL A 6 8.07 -6.86 -5.10
N ASP A 7 8.61 -8.06 -5.17
CA ASP A 7 7.88 -9.31 -5.00
C ASP A 7 7.63 -9.63 -3.52
N TRP A 8 6.51 -10.30 -3.26
CA TRP A 8 6.09 -10.65 -1.91
C TRP A 8 7.13 -11.52 -1.18
N ASP A 9 7.87 -12.35 -1.93
CA ASP A 9 8.94 -13.20 -1.39
C ASP A 9 10.10 -12.40 -0.76
N GLN A 10 10.30 -11.15 -1.21
CA GLN A 10 11.29 -10.23 -0.63
C GLN A 10 10.70 -9.43 0.54
N PHE A 11 9.38 -9.50 0.71
CA PHE A 11 8.59 -8.70 1.64
C PHE A 11 8.24 -9.54 2.88
N THR A 12 9.23 -9.86 3.70
CA THR A 12 9.07 -10.70 4.90
C THR A 12 9.05 -9.87 6.19
N ASN A 13 8.43 -10.40 7.26
CA ASN A 13 8.35 -9.80 8.60
C ASN A 13 7.59 -8.47 8.73
N THR A 14 6.81 -8.06 7.73
CA THR A 14 5.97 -6.86 7.86
C THR A 14 4.73 -7.11 8.69
N GLN A 15 4.37 -6.13 9.51
CA GLN A 15 3.19 -6.20 10.36
C GLN A 15 2.28 -5.02 10.06
N PHE A 16 1.01 -5.13 10.42
CA PHE A 16 0.08 -4.01 10.37
C PHE A 16 0.59 -2.84 11.22
N ARG A 17 0.72 -1.67 10.58
CA ARG A 17 1.16 -0.41 11.21
C ARG A 17 0.05 0.62 11.31
N GLY A 18 -0.96 0.54 10.45
CA GLY A 18 -2.11 1.41 10.52
C GLY A 18 -2.92 1.41 9.25
N LYS A 19 -3.81 2.39 9.14
CA LYS A 19 -4.65 2.59 7.96
C LYS A 19 -4.50 4.00 7.42
N VAL A 20 -4.67 4.15 6.11
CA VAL A 20 -4.76 5.44 5.45
C VAL A 20 -6.07 5.53 4.68
N LYS A 21 -6.57 6.76 4.53
CA LYS A 21 -7.73 7.04 3.69
C LYS A 21 -7.28 7.59 2.35
N ALA A 22 -7.52 6.83 1.29
CA ALA A 22 -7.14 7.19 -0.07
C ALA A 22 -8.09 6.53 -1.06
N ARG A 23 -8.29 7.17 -2.21
CA ARG A 23 -9.00 6.53 -3.32
C ARG A 23 -8.04 5.62 -4.09
N TYR A 24 -8.58 4.56 -4.66
CA TYR A 24 -7.82 3.60 -5.47
C TYR A 24 -7.07 4.25 -6.65
N ASP A 25 -7.73 5.20 -7.33
CA ASP A 25 -7.14 5.97 -8.43
C ASP A 25 -5.91 6.76 -7.98
N LYS A 26 -5.96 7.39 -6.79
CA LYS A 26 -4.83 8.15 -6.24
C LYS A 26 -3.65 7.25 -5.87
N LEU A 27 -3.90 6.07 -5.29
CA LEU A 27 -2.84 5.10 -5.03
C LEU A 27 -2.20 4.58 -6.32
N ARG A 28 -3.00 4.36 -7.37
CA ARG A 28 -2.47 4.01 -8.70
C ARG A 28 -1.66 5.11 -9.35
N GLU A 29 -2.07 6.35 -9.20
CA GLU A 29 -1.33 7.51 -9.69
C GLU A 29 0.04 7.62 -9.00
N LEU A 30 0.08 7.42 -7.69
CA LEU A 30 1.30 7.55 -6.87
C LEU A 30 2.25 6.37 -7.03
N PHE A 31 1.73 5.14 -6.97
CA PHE A 31 2.53 3.91 -6.85
C PHE A 31 2.41 3.01 -8.08
N GLY A 32 1.71 3.45 -9.13
CA GLY A 32 1.40 2.65 -10.31
C GLY A 32 0.39 1.54 -10.04
N ASP A 33 0.26 0.61 -10.99
CA ASP A 33 -0.74 -0.46 -10.88
C ASP A 33 -0.46 -1.42 -9.72
N PRO A 34 -1.49 -1.81 -8.93
CA PRO A 34 -1.32 -2.80 -7.88
C PRO A 34 -1.01 -4.16 -8.49
N LYS A 35 -0.44 -5.03 -7.67
CA LYS A 35 -0.57 -6.45 -7.91
C LYS A 35 -2.02 -6.85 -7.63
N VAL A 36 -2.59 -7.57 -8.59
CA VAL A 36 -3.89 -8.20 -8.40
C VAL A 36 -3.67 -9.28 -7.35
N GLY A 37 -4.23 -9.08 -6.17
CA GLY A 37 -4.16 -10.11 -5.13
C GLY A 37 -4.85 -11.38 -5.61
N THR A 38 -4.42 -12.54 -5.12
CA THR A 38 -4.96 -13.82 -5.52
C THR A 38 -6.46 -13.84 -5.23
N LEU A 39 -7.27 -13.72 -6.30
CA LEU A 39 -8.73 -13.67 -6.30
C LEU A 39 -9.33 -14.71 -5.35
N CYS A 40 -9.69 -14.29 -4.14
CA CYS A 40 -10.62 -15.01 -3.30
C CYS A 40 -11.48 -14.01 -2.55
N ASP A 41 -12.77 -14.30 -2.43
CA ASP A 41 -13.81 -13.47 -1.80
C ASP A 41 -13.54 -13.09 -0.33
N TYR A 42 -12.40 -13.53 0.22
CA TYR A 42 -11.94 -13.32 1.59
C TYR A 42 -10.47 -12.86 1.66
N GLY A 43 -9.89 -12.37 0.56
CA GLY A 43 -8.50 -11.93 0.45
C GLY A 43 -8.35 -10.47 0.02
N THR A 44 -7.09 -10.04 -0.09
CA THR A 44 -6.72 -8.75 -0.66
C THR A 44 -6.94 -8.76 -2.17
N GLN A 45 -7.66 -7.79 -2.69
CA GLN A 45 -7.98 -7.64 -4.12
C GLN A 45 -6.97 -6.72 -4.83
N ALA A 46 -6.38 -5.76 -4.11
CA ALA A 46 -5.35 -4.88 -4.61
C ALA A 46 -4.25 -4.68 -3.56
N GLU A 47 -3.01 -4.96 -3.96
CA GLU A 47 -1.85 -4.73 -3.11
C GLU A 47 -0.67 -4.05 -3.81
N TRP A 48 0.11 -3.32 -3.03
CA TRP A 48 1.39 -2.75 -3.43
C TRP A 48 2.44 -3.16 -2.43
N CYS A 49 3.47 -3.87 -2.88
CA CYS A 49 4.69 -4.13 -2.11
C CYS A 49 5.79 -3.22 -2.67
N LEU A 50 6.24 -2.27 -1.86
CA LEU A 50 7.15 -1.20 -2.28
C LEU A 50 8.30 -1.05 -1.29
N PHE A 51 9.44 -0.58 -1.77
CA PHE A 51 10.44 0.09 -0.94
C PHE A 51 10.31 1.60 -1.12
N LEU A 52 10.11 2.34 -0.03
CA LEU A 52 9.90 3.79 -0.05
C LEU A 52 11.06 4.54 0.63
N GLY A 53 11.42 5.68 0.05
CA GLY A 53 12.45 6.58 0.57
C GLY A 53 13.88 6.09 0.29
N ASP A 54 14.86 6.87 0.74
CA ASP A 54 16.28 6.58 0.50
C ASP A 54 16.80 5.38 1.32
N ASP A 55 16.13 5.06 2.42
CA ASP A 55 16.45 3.92 3.28
C ASP A 55 15.78 2.62 2.84
N GLU A 56 15.08 2.62 1.69
CA GLU A 56 14.35 1.47 1.15
C GLU A 56 13.43 0.82 2.20
N GLU A 57 12.59 1.64 2.86
CA GLU A 57 11.67 1.13 3.90
C GLU A 57 10.60 0.23 3.25
N PRO A 58 10.43 -1.02 3.71
CA PRO A 58 9.40 -1.91 3.19
C PRO A 58 8.00 -1.43 3.56
N VAL A 59 7.18 -1.16 2.54
CA VAL A 59 5.78 -0.75 2.66
C VAL A 59 4.86 -1.66 1.87
N HIS A 60 3.82 -2.19 2.55
CA HIS A 60 2.76 -2.98 1.95
C HIS A 60 1.42 -2.26 2.11
N ILE A 61 0.79 -1.91 0.99
CA ILE A 61 -0.51 -1.26 0.97
C ILE A 61 -1.51 -2.28 0.45
N TYR A 62 -2.58 -2.57 1.20
CA TYR A 62 -3.51 -3.62 0.84
C TYR A 62 -4.95 -3.39 1.35
N ASP A 63 -5.93 -3.92 0.62
CA ASP A 63 -7.33 -3.95 1.06
C ASP A 63 -7.65 -5.28 1.78
N TRP A 64 -7.44 -5.32 3.10
CA TRP A 64 -7.78 -6.48 3.91
C TRP A 64 -9.28 -6.54 4.21
N TYR A 65 -9.94 -7.66 3.85
CA TYR A 65 -11.36 -7.95 4.15
C TYR A 65 -12.36 -6.88 3.71
N SER A 66 -12.07 -6.17 2.63
CA SER A 66 -13.07 -5.32 2.02
C SER A 66 -13.96 -6.16 1.10
N ALA A 67 -15.22 -6.40 1.49
CA ALA A 67 -16.22 -7.01 0.62
C ALA A 67 -16.59 -6.11 -0.58
N SER A 68 -16.05 -4.89 -0.64
CA SER A 68 -16.22 -3.98 -1.77
C SER A 68 -15.04 -4.05 -2.74
N SER A 69 -15.35 -3.95 -4.03
CA SER A 69 -14.37 -3.87 -5.11
C SER A 69 -13.37 -2.74 -4.86
N PRO A 70 -12.08 -2.89 -5.21
CA PRO A 70 -11.02 -1.88 -4.98
C PRO A 70 -11.39 -0.44 -5.36
N PRO A 71 -12.10 -0.17 -6.47
CA PRO A 71 -12.51 1.20 -6.82
C PRO A 71 -13.44 1.87 -5.80
N CYS A 72 -14.15 1.09 -4.98
CA CYS A 72 -15.05 1.56 -3.94
C CYS A 72 -14.36 1.65 -2.57
N ASN A 73 -13.10 1.22 -2.46
CA ASN A 73 -12.35 1.22 -1.20
C ASN A 73 -11.71 2.59 -0.96
N TYR A 74 -11.97 3.12 0.24
CA TYR A 74 -11.41 4.39 0.72
C TYR A 74 -10.44 4.20 1.87
N GLU A 75 -10.33 2.99 2.43
CA GLU A 75 -9.48 2.68 3.58
C GLU A 75 -8.54 1.54 3.23
N TRP A 76 -7.24 1.79 3.40
CA TRP A 76 -6.17 0.87 3.01
C TRP A 76 -5.31 0.54 4.21
N HIS A 77 -4.95 -0.73 4.37
CA HIS A 77 -4.07 -1.20 5.42
C HIS A 77 -2.63 -0.99 5.00
N ILE A 78 -1.81 -0.53 5.94
CA ILE A 78 -0.38 -0.34 5.75
C ILE A 78 0.36 -1.35 6.61
N GLY A 79 1.10 -2.22 5.95
CA GLY A 79 2.08 -3.13 6.50
C GLY A 79 3.49 -2.55 6.37
N GLY A 80 4.34 -2.82 7.36
CA GLY A 80 5.75 -2.43 7.30
C GLY A 80 6.58 -3.01 8.43
N CYS A 81 7.90 -2.94 8.30
CA CYS A 81 8.82 -3.34 9.36
C CYS A 81 8.82 -2.34 10.51
N SER A 82 8.64 -1.05 10.23
CA SER A 82 8.53 0.02 11.24
C SER A 82 7.30 0.90 11.03
N TYR A 83 6.98 1.77 11.99
CA TYR A 83 5.92 2.77 11.84
C TYR A 83 6.22 3.82 10.76
N LYS A 84 7.50 3.95 10.34
CA LYS A 84 7.92 4.83 9.24
C LYS A 84 7.20 4.51 7.94
N ALA A 85 6.85 3.24 7.71
CA ALA A 85 6.06 2.83 6.56
C ALA A 85 4.70 3.55 6.48
N LEU A 86 4.03 3.74 7.62
CA LEU A 86 2.76 4.47 7.67
C LEU A 86 2.96 5.97 7.40
N ASP A 87 3.99 6.55 7.98
CA ASP A 87 4.28 7.98 7.86
C ASP A 87 4.67 8.34 6.42
N LEU A 88 5.52 7.54 5.77
CA LEU A 88 5.89 7.73 4.36
C LEU A 88 4.69 7.65 3.42
N VAL A 89 3.73 6.76 3.67
CA VAL A 89 2.51 6.68 2.84
C VAL A 89 1.61 7.90 3.05
N LYS A 90 1.51 8.41 4.29
CA LYS A 90 0.76 9.65 4.56
C LYS A 90 1.42 10.84 3.87
N GLU A 91 2.73 10.98 3.99
CA GLU A 91 3.52 12.02 3.31
C GLU A 91 3.29 11.95 1.79
N ALA A 92 3.35 10.76 1.18
CA ALA A 92 3.09 10.57 -0.25
C ALA A 92 1.68 11.04 -0.68
N LEU A 93 0.68 10.83 0.18
CA LEU A 93 -0.70 11.22 -0.08
C LEU A 93 -0.93 12.73 0.13
N GLU A 94 -0.21 13.34 1.07
CA GLU A 94 -0.28 14.78 1.37
C GLU A 94 0.49 15.61 0.34
N ASP A 95 1.70 15.18 -0.06
CA ASP A 95 2.59 15.90 -0.99
C ASP A 95 2.00 16.07 -2.40
N ASN A 96 1.03 15.24 -2.79
CA ASN A 96 0.43 15.29 -4.12
C ASN A 96 -0.81 16.23 -4.19
N HIS A 97 -0.81 17.27 -3.35
CA HIS A 97 -1.75 18.42 -3.32
C HIS A 97 -1.16 19.70 -3.93
N VAL A 98 -0.24 19.60 -4.89
CA VAL A 98 0.30 20.74 -5.65
C VAL A 98 -0.14 20.71 -7.10
#